data_AF-A0A7J0D4C5-F1
#
_entry.id   AF-A0A7J0D4C5-F1
#
_cell.length_a   1.000
_cell.length_b   1.000
_cell.length_c   1.000
_cell.angle_alpha   90.00
_cell.angle_beta   90.00
_cell.angle_gamma   90.00
#
_symmetry.space_group_name_H-M   'P 1'
#
loop_
_entity.id
_entity.type
_entity.pdbx_description
1 polymer ?
#
loop_
_entity_poly.entity_id
_entity_poly.type
_entity_poly.pdbx_seq_one_letter_code
_entity_poly.pdbx_strand_id
1 'polypeptide(L)'
;MVLENLIEMLEAADPDTVVKHGFTNPHSYRGYYHDLAFEPASNVRVGDMLADARGALGETFEGWKGGDFEMGRYTDCWLSFEGQSGGETIGRLLVTYMLGDVA
;
A
#
# COMPACT_ATOMS: atom_id res chain seq x y z
N MET A 1 3.03 5.52 7.37
CA MET A 1 1.90 6.48 7.31
C MET A 1 0.64 5.65 7.31
N VAL A 2 -0.48 6.24 7.73
CA VAL A 2 -1.75 5.51 7.73
C VAL A 2 -2.41 5.49 6.34
N LEU A 3 -3.29 4.51 6.13
CA LEU A 3 -3.99 4.25 4.88
C LEU A 3 -4.76 5.46 4.34
N GLU A 4 -5.43 6.23 5.20
CA GLU A 4 -6.15 7.45 4.79
C GLU A 4 -5.21 8.47 4.13
N ASN A 5 -4.03 8.73 4.73
CA ASN A 5 -3.05 9.66 4.17
C ASN A 5 -2.48 9.15 2.82
N LEU A 6 -2.31 7.83 2.67
CA LEU A 6 -1.86 7.24 1.43
C LEU A 6 -2.90 7.45 0.31
N ILE A 7 -4.17 7.18 0.61
CA ILE A 7 -5.29 7.41 -0.30
C ILE A 7 -5.35 8.88 -0.73
N GLU A 8 -5.31 9.82 0.22
CA GLU A 8 -5.34 11.26 -0.06
C GLU A 8 -4.19 11.70 -1.00
N MET A 9 -2.98 11.17 -0.80
CA MET A 9 -1.84 11.48 -1.67
C MET A 9 -2.02 10.95 -3.09
N LEU A 10 -2.57 9.75 -3.24
CA LEU A 10 -2.80 9.14 -4.54
C LEU A 10 -3.98 9.81 -5.28
N GLU A 11 -5.02 10.22 -4.56
CA GLU A 11 -6.16 10.96 -5.12
C GLU A 11 -5.78 12.34 -5.65
N ALA A 12 -4.76 12.96 -5.06
CA ALA A 12 -4.24 14.24 -5.52
C ALA A 12 -3.36 14.15 -6.78
N ALA A 13 -2.96 12.94 -7.18
CA ALA A 13 -2.13 12.70 -8.35
C ALA A 13 -2.99 12.38 -9.59
N ASP A 14 -2.40 12.54 -10.78
CA ASP A 14 -3.07 12.15 -12.04
C ASP A 14 -3.18 10.62 -12.12
N PRO A 15 -4.40 10.05 -12.13
CA PRO A 15 -4.59 8.61 -12.11
C PRO A 15 -4.06 7.92 -13.37
N ASP A 16 -3.86 8.63 -14.48
CA ASP A 16 -3.33 8.06 -15.73
C ASP A 16 -1.79 8.04 -15.79
N THR A 17 -1.12 8.66 -14.82
CA THR A 17 0.34 8.62 -14.73
C THR A 17 0.83 7.20 -14.46
N VAL A 18 1.83 6.76 -15.23
CA VAL A 18 2.53 5.49 -15.01
C VAL A 18 3.86 5.77 -14.31
N VAL A 19 4.06 5.18 -13.14
CA VAL A 19 5.29 5.31 -12.35
C VAL A 19 6.19 4.09 -12.55
N LYS A 20 7.51 4.31 -12.62
CA LYS A 20 8.50 3.22 -12.73
C LYS A 20 8.48 2.32 -11.51
N HIS A 21 8.32 2.92 -10.34
CA HIS A 21 8.26 2.24 -9.06
C HIS A 21 6.95 2.58 -8.36
N GLY A 22 6.15 1.56 -8.12
CA GLY A 22 4.87 1.66 -7.41
C GLY A 22 4.66 0.43 -6.53
N PHE A 23 3.41 0.11 -6.26
CA PHE A 23 3.03 -1.06 -5.48
C PHE A 23 1.71 -1.65 -5.96
N THR A 24 1.44 -2.88 -5.55
CA THR A 24 0.16 -3.57 -5.77
C THR A 24 -0.07 -4.67 -4.72
N ASN A 25 -1.09 -5.51 -4.89
CA ASN A 25 -1.32 -6.72 -4.11
C ASN A 25 -1.40 -6.47 -2.58
N PRO A 26 -2.49 -5.83 -2.10
CA PRO A 26 -2.70 -5.58 -0.68
C PRO A 26 -2.82 -6.90 0.11
N HIS A 27 -2.15 -6.99 1.27
CA HIS A 27 -2.17 -8.17 2.14
C HIS A 27 -1.85 -7.82 3.61
N SER A 28 -2.13 -8.73 4.53
CA SER A 28 -1.75 -8.58 5.95
C SER A 28 -0.23 -8.57 6.10
N TYR A 29 0.32 -7.51 6.70
CA TYR A 29 1.76 -7.40 6.88
C TYR A 29 2.27 -8.45 7.88
N ARG A 30 3.27 -9.25 7.49
CA ARG A 30 3.75 -10.34 8.35
C ARG A 30 4.45 -9.84 9.62
N GLY A 31 5.00 -8.63 9.62
CA GLY A 31 5.59 -8.04 10.82
C GLY A 31 4.54 -7.76 11.89
N TYR A 32 3.40 -7.19 11.48
CA TYR A 32 2.28 -6.81 12.34
C TYR A 32 0.97 -7.09 11.60
N TYR A 33 0.25 -8.15 11.97
CA TYR A 33 -0.88 -8.63 11.16
C TYR A 33 -2.07 -7.66 11.05
N HIS A 34 -2.15 -6.69 11.96
CA HIS A 34 -3.13 -5.60 11.94
C HIS A 34 -2.73 -4.43 11.03
N ASP A 35 -1.56 -4.50 10.41
CA ASP A 35 -1.08 -3.54 9.43
C ASP A 35 -1.26 -4.05 8.01
N LEU A 36 -1.34 -3.12 7.07
CA LEU A 36 -1.51 -3.39 5.65
C LEU A 36 -0.16 -3.32 4.93
N ALA A 37 0.14 -4.31 4.11
CA ALA A 37 1.28 -4.29 3.21
C ALA A 37 0.84 -4.31 1.75
N PHE A 38 1.66 -3.72 0.89
CA PHE A 38 1.59 -3.83 -0.56
C PHE A 38 2.92 -4.34 -1.09
N GLU A 39 2.89 -5.12 -2.15
CA GLU A 39 4.09 -5.60 -2.83
C GLU A 39 4.68 -4.53 -3.75
N PRO A 40 6.02 -4.39 -3.81
CA PRO A 40 6.67 -3.55 -4.82
C PRO A 40 6.28 -3.99 -6.24
N ALA A 41 5.98 -3.03 -7.10
CA ALA A 41 5.66 -3.27 -8.50
C ALA A 41 6.30 -2.21 -9.42
N SER A 42 6.39 -2.51 -10.71
CA SER A 42 7.01 -1.64 -11.71
C SER A 42 6.05 -1.29 -12.83
N ASN A 43 6.20 -0.08 -13.38
CA ASN A 43 5.37 0.45 -14.46
C ASN A 43 3.88 0.39 -14.11
N VAL A 44 3.53 0.90 -12.93
CA VAL A 44 2.18 0.83 -12.37
C VAL A 44 1.48 2.16 -12.62
N ARG A 45 0.19 2.11 -12.96
CA ARG A 45 -0.63 3.32 -13.06
C ARG A 45 -1.00 3.81 -11.66
N VAL A 46 -0.91 5.11 -11.40
CA VAL A 46 -1.31 5.70 -10.10
C VAL A 46 -2.75 5.32 -9.73
N GLY A 47 -3.65 5.28 -10.72
CA GLY A 47 -5.02 4.82 -10.51
C GLY A 47 -5.14 3.36 -10.03
N ASP A 48 -4.21 2.48 -10.40
CA ASP A 48 -4.20 1.09 -9.91
C ASP A 48 -3.72 1.04 -8.44
N MET A 49 -2.68 1.81 -8.09
CA MET A 49 -2.24 1.96 -6.70
C MET A 49 -3.35 2.51 -5.80
N LEU A 50 -4.10 3.49 -6.30
CA LEU A 50 -5.26 4.05 -5.60
C LEU A 50 -6.38 3.02 -5.44
N ALA A 51 -6.67 2.23 -6.48
CA ALA A 51 -7.67 1.18 -6.42
C ALA A 51 -7.32 0.12 -5.38
N ASP A 52 -6.05 -0.30 -5.30
CA ASP A 52 -5.57 -1.24 -4.29
C ASP A 52 -5.70 -0.67 -2.87
N ALA A 53 -5.32 0.60 -2.66
CA ALA A 53 -5.44 1.26 -1.36
C ALA A 53 -6.90 1.45 -0.92
N ARG A 54 -7.78 1.87 -1.84
CA ARG A 54 -9.22 2.01 -1.59
C ARG A 54 -9.90 0.66 -1.35
N GLY A 55 -9.51 -0.37 -2.10
CA GLY A 55 -10.03 -1.72 -1.98
C GLY A 55 -9.68 -2.38 -0.65
N ALA A 56 -8.52 -2.03 -0.07
CA ALA A 56 -8.14 -2.50 1.25
C ALA A 56 -8.89 -1.81 2.40
N LEU A 57 -9.42 -0.60 2.21
CA LEU A 57 -10.06 0.16 3.28
C LEU A 57 -11.40 -0.48 3.72
N GLY A 58 -11.43 -0.97 4.96
CA GLY A 58 -12.55 -1.71 5.55
C GLY A 58 -12.55 -3.21 5.21
N GLU A 59 -11.57 -3.68 4.43
CA GLU A 59 -11.43 -5.09 4.11
C GLU A 59 -10.73 -5.85 5.24
N THR A 60 -11.06 -7.13 5.37
CA THR A 60 -10.46 -8.02 6.37
C THR A 60 -9.46 -8.97 5.70
N PHE A 61 -8.24 -9.02 6.23
CA PHE A 61 -7.21 -9.92 5.76
C PHE A 61 -6.90 -10.99 6.81
N GLU A 62 -6.71 -12.23 6.37
CA GLU A 62 -6.28 -13.33 7.24
C GLU A 62 -4.80 -13.15 7.60
N GLY A 63 -4.48 -13.27 8.89
CA GLY A 63 -3.11 -13.22 9.38
C GLY A 63 -2.33 -14.52 9.13
N TRP A 64 -1.01 -14.41 9.00
CA TRP A 64 -0.09 -15.53 8.72
C TRP A 64 -0.10 -16.68 9.73
N LYS A 65 -0.59 -16.44 10.95
CA LYS A 65 -0.72 -17.44 12.01
C LYS A 65 -2.17 -17.60 12.46
N GLY A 66 -3.10 -17.25 11.57
CA GLY A 66 -4.53 -17.17 11.84
C GLY A 66 -4.95 -15.82 12.44
N GLY A 67 -6.27 -15.61 12.46
CA GLY A 67 -6.91 -14.37 12.88
C GLY A 67 -7.29 -13.49 11.70
N ASP A 68 -8.29 -12.63 11.93
CA ASP A 68 -8.87 -11.74 10.94
C ASP A 68 -8.60 -10.30 11.34
N PHE A 69 -8.06 -9.51 10.43
CA PHE A 69 -7.63 -8.14 10.69
C PHE A 69 -8.28 -7.18 9.70
N GLU A 70 -9.22 -6.36 10.17
CA GLU A 70 -9.86 -5.30 9.39
C GLU A 70 -8.93 -4.10 9.24
N MET A 71 -8.74 -3.63 8.01
CA MET A 71 -7.86 -2.50 7.71
C MET A 71 -8.65 -1.19 7.74
N GLY A 72 -8.48 -0.42 8.81
CA GLY A 72 -9.15 0.85 9.00
C GLY A 72 -8.39 2.04 8.38
N ARG A 73 -9.00 3.23 8.47
CA ARG A 73 -8.39 4.49 8.02
C ARG A 73 -7.01 4.77 8.62
N TYR A 74 -6.82 4.35 9.87
CA TYR A 74 -5.60 4.58 10.65
C TYR A 74 -4.63 3.39 10.64
N THR A 75 -4.85 2.39 9.80
CA THR A 75 -3.95 1.25 9.63
C THR A 75 -2.63 1.71 9.00
N ASP A 76 -1.50 1.34 9.60
CA ASP A 76 -0.19 1.64 9.05
C ASP A 76 0.09 0.82 7.78
N CYS A 77 0.75 1.46 6.81
CA CYS A 77 1.03 0.88 5.50
C CYS A 77 2.51 0.53 5.33
N TRP A 78 2.77 -0.61 4.72
CA TRP A 78 4.11 -1.19 4.50
C TRP A 78 4.32 -1.59 3.03
N LEU A 79 5.58 -1.55 2.60
CA LEU A 79 6.03 -2.08 1.33
C LEU A 79 6.79 -3.37 1.61
N SER A 80 6.19 -4.51 1.29
CA SER A 80 6.77 -5.82 1.54
C SER A 80 6.18 -6.86 0.60
N PHE A 81 6.95 -7.90 0.29
CA PHE A 81 6.39 -9.07 -0.39
C PHE A 81 5.57 -9.91 0.60
N GLU A 82 4.54 -10.55 0.07
CA GLU A 82 3.69 -11.43 0.83
C GLU A 82 4.53 -12.50 1.56
N GLY A 83 4.25 -12.70 2.85
CA GLY A 83 5.00 -13.64 3.69
C GLY A 83 6.36 -13.14 4.19
N GLN A 84 6.73 -11.87 3.96
CA GLN A 84 7.96 -11.24 4.48
C GLN A 84 7.69 -10.28 5.64
N SER A 85 8.61 -10.22 6.60
CA SER A 85 8.52 -9.36 7.79
C SER A 85 9.62 -8.30 7.90
N GLY A 86 10.39 -8.10 6.83
CA GLY A 86 11.47 -7.11 6.74
C GLY A 86 11.16 -6.01 5.73
N GLY A 87 9.89 -5.62 5.61
CA GLY A 87 9.44 -4.59 4.68
C GLY A 87 9.69 -3.18 5.22
N GLU A 88 9.45 -2.19 4.36
CA GLU A 88 9.66 -0.79 4.68
C GLU A 88 8.36 -0.05 4.91
N THR A 89 8.33 0.83 5.90
CA THR A 89 7.13 1.65 6.14
C THR A 89 6.87 2.56 4.95
N ILE A 90 5.63 2.62 4.47
CA ILE A 90 5.22 3.60 3.47
C ILE A 90 5.11 4.96 4.16
N GLY A 91 6.10 5.80 3.93
CA GLY A 91 6.17 7.17 4.43
C GLY A 91 5.97 8.20 3.32
N ARG A 92 5.76 9.47 3.70
CA ARG A 92 5.48 10.55 2.74
C ARG A 92 6.55 10.68 1.67
N LEU A 93 7.82 10.57 2.08
CA LEU A 93 8.97 10.63 1.18
C LEU A 93 8.94 9.52 0.12
N LEU A 94 8.60 8.28 0.51
CA LEU A 94 8.56 7.15 -0.42
C LEU A 94 7.46 7.33 -1.47
N VAL A 95 6.26 7.75 -1.04
CA VAL A 95 5.15 8.02 -1.96
C VAL A 95 5.48 9.20 -2.89
N THR A 96 6.06 10.29 -2.37
CA THR A 96 6.51 11.41 -3.21
C THR A 96 7.58 10.98 -4.22
N TYR A 97 8.49 10.09 -3.83
CA TYR A 97 9.48 9.53 -4.76
C TYR A 97 8.81 8.71 -5.86
N MET A 98 7.91 7.78 -5.52
CA MET A 98 7.18 6.95 -6.49
C MET A 98 6.41 7.82 -7.50
N LEU A 99 5.63 8.79 -7.00
CA LEU A 99 4.82 9.68 -7.84
C LEU A 99 5.66 10.62 -8.74
N GLY A 100 6.91 10.90 -8.35
CA GLY A 100 7.84 11.69 -9.15
C GLY A 100 8.65 10.88 -10.15
N ASP A 101 8.72 9.56 -10.01
CA ASP A 101 9.50 8.67 -10.87
C ASP A 101 8.66 8.11 -12.03
N VAL A 102 8.28 9.00 -12.94
CA VAL A 102 7.44 8.68 -14.11
C VAL A 102 8.19 7.80 -15.11
N ALA A 103 7.52 6.80 -15.68
CA ALA A 103 8.07 5.81 -16.61
C ALA A 103 8.35 6.33 -18.03
#